data_AF-A0A1X7VF42-F1
#
_entry.id   AF-A0A1X7VF42-F1
#
_cell.length_a   1.000
_cell.length_b   1.000
_cell.length_c   1.000
_cell.angle_alpha   90.00
_cell.angle_beta   90.00
_cell.angle_gamma   90.00
#
_symmetry.space_group_name_H-M   'P 1'
#
loop_
_entity.id
_entity.type
_entity.pdbx_description
1 polymer ?
#
loop_
_entity_poly.entity_id
_entity_poly.type
_entity_poly.pdbx_seq_one_letter_code
_entity_poly.pdbx_strand_id
1 'polypeptide(L)'
;MASLRTSLLSQSLATHTKLWYLIDAKDQVVGRLAVMVSLILQGKTKPIYHSSVDTGDYVVIINTRKVVFTGQKWNKKLYRHHTGYPGGLKEILSKDVHKKDPTKVLYKAINGCLPKNGMRLKRMNRLYLFPDEEHPYAKNIYKVLDGPCQPFKKLEDFTIEEIESFPNLRNDFKFKQ
;
A
#
# COMPACT_ATOMS: atom_id res chain seq x y z
N MET A 1 10.22 37.06 -27.43
CA MET A 1 10.95 36.07 -26.61
C MET A 1 10.37 35.83 -25.21
N ALA A 2 9.70 36.79 -24.57
CA ALA A 2 9.11 36.58 -23.23
C ALA A 2 8.01 35.50 -23.18
N SER A 3 7.15 35.42 -24.21
CA SER A 3 6.02 34.48 -24.30
C SER A 3 6.40 33.00 -24.31
N LEU A 4 7.55 32.64 -24.91
CA LEU A 4 8.01 31.24 -24.98
C LEU A 4 8.69 30.80 -23.67
N ARG A 5 9.25 31.75 -22.92
CA ARG A 5 9.89 31.46 -21.63
C ARG A 5 8.85 31.18 -20.55
N THR A 6 7.74 31.90 -20.57
CA THR A 6 6.59 31.66 -19.67
C THR A 6 5.90 30.32 -19.95
N SER A 7 5.76 29.93 -21.23
CA SER A 7 5.14 28.64 -21.58
C SER A 7 6.01 27.45 -21.14
N LEU A 8 7.33 27.51 -21.34
CA LEU A 8 8.25 26.43 -20.93
C LEU A 8 8.31 26.25 -19.40
N LEU A 9 8.29 27.34 -18.63
CA LEU A 9 8.21 27.28 -17.16
C LEU A 9 6.92 26.59 -16.72
N SER A 10 5.78 26.96 -17.30
CA SER A 10 4.49 26.34 -17.00
C SER A 10 4.48 24.84 -17.29
N GLN A 11 5.11 24.43 -18.39
CA GLN A 11 5.24 23.02 -18.78
C GLN A 11 6.10 22.25 -17.78
N SER A 12 7.26 22.81 -17.39
CA SER A 12 8.16 22.16 -16.41
C SER A 12 7.49 21.94 -15.05
N LEU A 13 6.72 22.93 -14.58
CA LEU A 13 5.94 22.87 -13.36
C LEU A 13 4.86 21.78 -13.46
N ALA A 14 4.10 21.75 -14.56
CA ALA A 14 3.10 20.73 -14.82
C ALA A 14 3.71 19.31 -14.75
N THR A 15 4.86 19.09 -15.38
CA THR A 15 5.56 17.80 -15.39
C THR A 15 6.01 17.34 -13.99
N HIS A 16 6.40 18.26 -13.11
CA HIS A 16 6.88 17.97 -11.75
C HIS A 16 5.79 18.07 -10.67
N THR A 17 4.54 18.25 -11.06
CA THR A 17 3.42 18.28 -10.10
C THR A 17 3.35 16.98 -9.32
N LYS A 18 2.90 17.10 -8.06
CA LYS A 18 2.70 15.99 -7.14
C LYS A 18 1.22 15.68 -7.10
N LEU A 19 0.87 14.47 -7.51
CA LEU A 19 -0.50 13.97 -7.52
C LEU A 19 -0.82 13.33 -6.18
N TRP A 20 -2.11 13.19 -5.89
CA TRP A 20 -2.61 12.51 -4.70
C TRP A 20 -3.32 11.23 -5.11
N TYR A 21 -2.84 10.10 -4.59
CA TYR A 21 -3.45 8.79 -4.82
C TYR A 21 -4.16 8.30 -3.57
N LEU A 22 -5.33 7.70 -3.77
CA LEU A 22 -6.06 6.98 -2.73
C LEU A 22 -5.93 5.47 -2.97
N ILE A 23 -5.66 4.70 -1.92
CA ILE A 23 -5.57 3.24 -1.98
C ILE A 23 -6.37 2.64 -0.83
N ASP A 24 -7.25 1.69 -1.14
CA ASP A 24 -7.92 0.88 -0.13
C ASP A 24 -7.01 -0.29 0.30
N ALA A 25 -6.73 -0.38 1.60
CA ALA A 25 -5.91 -1.44 2.17
C ALA A 25 -6.71 -2.68 2.61
N LYS A 26 -8.03 -2.68 2.43
CA LYS A 26 -8.91 -3.81 2.76
C LYS A 26 -8.49 -5.07 2.00
N ASP A 27 -8.30 -6.17 2.73
CA ASP A 27 -7.90 -7.48 2.23
C ASP A 27 -6.57 -7.49 1.44
N GLN A 28 -5.78 -6.41 1.56
CA GLN A 28 -4.49 -6.29 0.89
C GLN A 28 -3.36 -6.90 1.71
N VAL A 29 -2.44 -7.58 1.02
CA VAL A 29 -1.22 -8.10 1.65
C VAL A 29 -0.24 -6.96 1.92
N VAL A 30 0.07 -6.73 3.20
CA VAL A 30 0.92 -5.62 3.69
C VAL A 30 2.20 -5.43 2.86
N GLY A 31 2.92 -6.51 2.56
CA GLY A 31 4.19 -6.43 1.84
C GLY A 31 4.03 -5.99 0.38
N ARG A 32 3.05 -6.55 -0.34
CA ARG A 32 2.79 -6.20 -1.75
C ARG A 32 2.31 -4.75 -1.86
N LEU A 33 1.40 -4.36 -0.97
CA LEU A 33 0.92 -2.97 -0.88
C LEU A 33 2.07 -2.01 -0.59
N ALA A 34 2.94 -2.33 0.37
CA ALA A 34 4.08 -1.48 0.72
C ALA A 34 5.05 -1.26 -0.45
N VAL A 35 5.31 -2.30 -1.26
CA VAL A 35 6.17 -2.17 -2.45
C VAL A 35 5.55 -1.22 -3.46
N MET A 36 4.27 -1.41 -3.80
CA MET A 36 3.55 -0.53 -4.73
C MET A 36 3.58 0.93 -4.27
N VAL A 37 3.25 1.17 -2.99
CA VAL A 37 3.26 2.52 -2.39
C VAL A 37 4.66 3.14 -2.42
N SER A 38 5.69 2.34 -2.13
CA SER A 38 7.08 2.83 -2.13
C SER A 38 7.54 3.32 -3.50
N LEU A 39 7.05 2.73 -4.59
CA LEU A 39 7.35 3.16 -5.96
C LEU A 39 6.71 4.52 -6.27
N ILE A 40 5.46 4.71 -5.83
CA ILE A 40 4.72 5.97 -5.97
C ILE A 40 5.39 7.09 -5.17
N LEU A 41 5.73 6.83 -3.91
CA LEU A 41 6.43 7.81 -3.05
C LEU A 41 7.84 8.18 -3.57
N GLN A 42 8.48 7.29 -4.33
CA GLN A 42 9.75 7.58 -5.01
C GLN A 42 9.57 8.32 -6.34
N GLY A 43 8.37 8.26 -6.94
CA GLY A 43 8.11 8.79 -8.27
C GLY A 43 8.54 7.86 -9.40
N LYS A 44 8.88 6.59 -9.11
CA LYS A 44 9.33 5.60 -10.12
C LYS A 44 8.24 5.22 -11.13
N THR A 45 6.99 5.54 -10.84
CA THR A 45 5.86 5.39 -11.75
C THR A 45 5.87 6.43 -12.88
N LYS A 46 6.58 7.56 -12.70
CA LYS A 46 6.72 8.60 -13.72
C LYS A 46 7.97 8.34 -14.57
N PRO A 47 7.89 8.51 -15.90
CA PRO A 47 9.05 8.32 -16.79
C PRO A 47 10.17 9.35 -16.54
N ILE A 48 9.85 10.48 -15.90
CA ILE A 48 10.78 11.54 -15.52
C ILE A 48 11.61 11.25 -14.26
N TYR A 49 11.51 10.04 -13.70
CA TYR A 49 12.20 9.68 -12.47
C TYR A 49 13.73 9.77 -12.62
N HIS A 50 14.35 10.49 -11.69
CA HIS A 50 15.79 10.47 -11.47
C HIS A 50 16.08 10.43 -9.97
N SER A 51 17.08 9.67 -9.53
CA SER A 51 17.37 9.45 -8.10
C SER A 51 17.68 10.74 -7.34
N SER A 52 18.30 11.72 -7.99
CA SER A 52 18.64 13.04 -7.41
C SER A 52 17.45 14.01 -7.36
N VAL A 53 16.39 13.76 -8.12
CA VAL A 53 15.24 14.68 -8.25
C VAL A 53 14.05 14.11 -7.48
N ASP A 54 13.32 14.99 -6.82
CA ASP A 54 12.16 14.62 -6.02
C ASP A 54 10.85 14.67 -6.83
N THR A 55 10.52 13.57 -7.50
CA THR A 55 9.33 13.46 -8.37
C THR A 55 8.18 12.65 -7.76
N GLY A 56 8.31 12.26 -6.49
CA GLY A 56 7.35 11.38 -5.79
C GLY A 56 6.06 12.07 -5.37
N ASP A 57 4.98 11.28 -5.37
CA ASP A 57 3.60 11.72 -5.15
C ASP A 57 3.12 11.55 -3.71
N TYR A 58 1.93 12.07 -3.40
CA TYR A 58 1.22 11.85 -2.15
C TYR A 58 0.39 10.58 -2.22
N VAL A 59 0.38 9.82 -1.13
CA VAL A 59 -0.40 8.58 -1.03
C VAL A 59 -1.22 8.61 0.25
N VAL A 60 -2.52 8.48 0.08
CA VAL A 60 -3.50 8.29 1.16
C VAL A 60 -3.93 6.83 1.13
N ILE A 61 -3.80 6.15 2.27
CA ILE A 61 -4.23 4.76 2.43
C ILE A 61 -5.31 4.72 3.50
N ILE A 62 -6.45 4.13 3.16
CA ILE A 62 -7.60 3.95 4.06
C ILE A 62 -7.72 2.49 4.48
N ASN A 63 -8.58 2.21 5.47
CA ASN A 63 -8.88 0.85 5.92
C ASN A 63 -7.64 0.06 6.38
N THR A 64 -6.61 0.72 6.95
CA THR A 64 -5.38 -0.01 7.34
C THR A 64 -5.65 -1.05 8.43
N ARG A 65 -6.77 -0.97 9.15
CA ARG A 65 -7.19 -2.00 10.12
C ARG A 65 -7.44 -3.36 9.45
N LYS A 66 -7.91 -3.37 8.20
CA LYS A 66 -8.36 -4.55 7.43
C LYS A 66 -7.25 -5.16 6.56
N VAL A 67 -5.98 -4.83 6.82
CA VAL A 67 -4.84 -5.41 6.10
C VAL A 67 -4.58 -6.86 6.49
N VAL A 68 -4.01 -7.62 5.56
CA VAL A 68 -3.78 -9.06 5.72
C VAL A 68 -2.28 -9.38 5.71
N PHE A 69 -1.89 -10.30 6.58
CA PHE A 69 -0.62 -11.02 6.47
C PHE A 69 -0.87 -12.44 5.98
N THR A 70 0.03 -12.92 5.12
CA THR A 70 0.01 -14.32 4.68
C THR A 70 0.56 -15.26 5.77
N GLY A 71 -0.06 -16.44 5.91
CA GLY A 71 0.33 -17.46 6.88
C GLY A 71 0.18 -17.00 8.33
N GLN A 72 1.04 -17.53 9.22
CA GLN A 72 0.96 -17.29 10.67
C GLN A 72 1.76 -16.05 11.14
N LYS A 73 2.05 -15.10 10.23
CA LYS A 73 2.91 -13.94 10.54
C LYS A 73 2.33 -13.04 11.63
N TRP A 74 1.01 -12.96 11.79
CA TRP A 74 0.39 -12.22 12.89
C TRP A 74 0.90 -12.65 14.27
N ASN A 75 1.11 -13.96 14.45
CA ASN A 75 1.52 -14.55 15.74
C ASN A 75 3.02 -14.85 15.82
N LYS A 76 3.73 -14.90 14.69
CA LYS A 76 5.17 -15.25 14.65
C LYS A 76 6.10 -14.06 14.40
N LYS A 77 5.63 -13.01 13.72
CA LYS A 77 6.50 -11.89 13.35
C LYS A 77 6.64 -10.92 14.53
N LEU A 78 7.87 -10.72 14.97
CA LEU A 78 8.24 -9.82 16.07
C LEU A 78 8.74 -8.47 15.53
N TYR A 79 8.22 -7.39 16.09
CA TYR A 79 8.75 -6.03 15.94
C TYR A 79 9.67 -5.71 17.11
N ARG A 80 10.96 -5.56 16.81
CA ARG A 80 11.99 -5.28 17.81
C ARG A 80 12.40 -3.82 17.78
N HIS A 81 12.69 -3.26 18.95
CA HIS A 81 13.40 -1.99 19.09
C HIS A 81 14.20 -2.01 20.40
N HIS A 82 15.28 -1.24 20.44
CA HIS A 82 16.11 -1.11 21.63
C HIS A 82 16.01 0.31 22.19
N THR A 83 15.99 0.44 23.51
CA THR A 83 15.90 1.75 24.17
C THR A 83 17.24 2.46 24.33
N GLY A 84 18.35 1.72 24.28
CA GLY A 84 19.73 2.21 24.46
C GLY A 84 20.36 1.77 25.78
N TYR A 85 19.56 1.41 26.78
CA TYR A 85 20.04 0.91 28.07
C TYR A 85 20.28 -0.61 28.07
N PRO A 86 21.16 -1.15 28.93
CA PRO A 86 21.32 -2.59 29.12
C PRO A 86 19.98 -3.28 29.44
N GLY A 87 19.69 -4.40 28.78
CA GLY A 87 18.39 -5.10 28.91
C GLY A 87 17.22 -4.39 28.21
N GLY A 88 17.49 -3.32 27.45
CA GLY A 88 16.49 -2.46 26.84
C GLY A 88 15.84 -2.98 25.54
N LEU A 89 15.98 -4.27 25.21
CA LEU A 89 15.40 -4.88 24.03
C LEU A 89 13.90 -5.13 24.25
N LYS A 90 13.06 -4.51 23.43
CA LYS A 90 11.61 -4.67 23.46
C LYS A 90 11.15 -5.37 22.20
N GLU A 91 10.46 -6.49 22.38
CA GLU A 91 9.88 -7.28 21.31
C GLU A 91 8.36 -7.28 21.44
N ILE A 92 7.66 -7.03 20.34
CA ILE A 92 6.20 -6.97 20.32
C ILE A 92 5.72 -7.77 19.12
N LEU A 93 4.73 -8.64 19.31
CA LEU A 93 4.13 -9.40 18.22
C LEU A 93 3.39 -8.49 17.25
N SER A 94 3.33 -8.88 15.98
CA SER A 94 2.65 -8.10 14.94
C SER A 94 1.17 -7.86 15.26
N LYS A 95 0.49 -8.85 15.84
CA LYS A 95 -0.90 -8.73 16.30
C LYS A 95 -1.05 -7.63 17.35
N ASP A 96 -0.13 -7.53 18.30
CA ASP A 96 -0.22 -6.54 19.38
C ASP A 96 0.17 -5.14 18.92
N VAL A 97 1.14 -5.03 18.01
CA VAL A 97 1.43 -3.75 17.34
C VAL A 97 0.20 -3.24 16.60
N HIS A 98 -0.50 -4.11 15.86
CA HIS A 98 -1.69 -3.75 15.08
C HIS A 98 -2.89 -3.40 15.95
N LYS A 99 -3.08 -4.10 17.07
CA LYS A 99 -4.12 -3.78 18.06
C LYS A 99 -3.90 -2.39 18.67
N LYS A 100 -2.65 -2.05 19.00
CA LYS A 100 -2.32 -0.75 19.59
C LYS A 100 -2.42 0.39 18.58
N ASP A 101 -1.91 0.17 17.38
CA ASP A 101 -1.92 1.15 16.30
C ASP A 101 -1.99 0.42 14.94
N PRO A 102 -3.18 0.41 14.29
CA PRO A 102 -3.40 -0.31 13.04
C PRO A 102 -2.66 0.30 11.83
N THR A 103 -2.10 1.51 11.97
CA THR A 103 -1.33 2.16 10.89
C THR A 103 0.15 1.74 10.92
N LYS A 104 0.66 1.40 12.11
CA LYS A 104 2.09 1.22 12.38
C LYS A 104 2.72 0.06 11.63
N VAL A 105 1.95 -1.00 11.41
CA VAL A 105 2.41 -2.18 10.65
C VAL A 105 2.75 -1.79 9.21
N LEU A 106 1.85 -1.05 8.56
CA LEU A 106 2.00 -0.61 7.19
C LEU A 106 3.03 0.52 7.07
N TYR A 107 3.04 1.46 8.00
CA TYR A 107 4.06 2.51 8.10
C TYR A 107 5.48 1.92 8.14
N LYS A 108 5.71 0.94 9.02
CA LYS A 108 7.02 0.26 9.13
C LYS A 108 7.37 -0.53 7.86
N ALA A 109 6.40 -1.16 7.22
CA ALA A 109 6.62 -1.89 5.97
C ALA A 109 7.07 -0.93 4.84
N ILE A 110 6.35 0.17 4.63
CA ILE A 110 6.66 1.16 3.60
C ILE A 110 8.00 1.85 3.88
N ASN A 111 8.26 2.25 5.13
CA ASN A 111 9.54 2.84 5.52
C ASN A 111 10.73 1.89 5.30
N GLY A 112 10.50 0.57 5.44
CA GLY A 112 11.49 -0.45 5.15
C GLY A 112 11.77 -0.64 3.65
N CYS A 113 10.77 -0.39 2.79
CA CYS A 113 10.90 -0.49 1.33
C CYS A 113 11.58 0.74 0.69
N LEU A 114 11.59 1.89 1.38
CA LEU A 114 12.26 3.10 0.89
C LEU A 114 13.79 3.00 0.99
N PRO A 115 14.55 3.59 0.05
CA PRO A 115 16.00 3.61 0.12
C PRO A 115 16.49 4.37 1.35
N LYS A 116 17.58 3.89 1.96
CA LYS A 116 18.16 4.47 3.17
C LYS A 116 18.95 5.74 2.83
N ASN A 117 18.26 6.87 2.72
CA ASN A 117 18.87 8.18 2.47
C ASN A 117 18.12 9.30 3.22
N GLY A 118 18.64 10.53 3.15
CA GLY A 118 18.00 11.70 3.78
C GLY A 118 16.62 12.06 3.20
N MET A 119 16.34 11.67 1.96
CA MET A 119 15.03 11.89 1.32
C MET A 119 13.94 10.95 1.87
N ARG A 120 14.30 9.86 2.54
CA ARG A 120 13.35 8.89 3.10
C ARG A 120 12.33 9.56 4.01
N LEU A 121 12.77 10.47 4.90
CA LEU A 121 11.87 11.20 5.79
C LEU A 121 10.90 12.09 4.99
N LYS A 122 11.41 12.83 4.00
CA LYS A 122 10.59 13.69 3.12
C LYS A 122 9.53 12.90 2.36
N ARG A 123 9.84 11.68 1.93
CA ARG A 123 8.89 10.77 1.27
C ARG A 123 7.87 10.20 2.24
N MET A 124 8.30 9.79 3.44
CA MET A 124 7.38 9.32 4.49
C MET A 124 6.39 10.39 4.94
N ASN A 125 6.79 11.67 4.95
CA ASN A 125 5.88 12.78 5.27
C ASN A 125 4.75 12.99 4.24
N ARG A 126 4.80 12.33 3.08
CA ARG A 126 3.75 12.35 2.04
C ARG A 126 2.79 11.18 2.11
N LEU A 127 3.07 10.23 3.00
CA LEU A 127 2.23 9.07 3.25
C LEU A 127 1.25 9.42 4.36
N TYR A 128 -0.04 9.30 4.06
CA TYR A 128 -1.12 9.44 5.02
C TYR A 128 -1.80 8.09 5.19
N LEU A 129 -1.93 7.64 6.43
CA LEU A 129 -2.53 6.34 6.78
C LEU A 129 -3.72 6.58 7.69
N PHE A 130 -4.86 5.99 7.34
CA PHE A 130 -6.09 6.06 8.11
C PHE A 130 -6.55 4.65 8.49
N PRO A 131 -6.88 4.40 9.77
CA PRO A 131 -7.35 3.09 10.23
C PRO A 131 -8.64 2.67 9.54
N ASP A 132 -9.53 3.64 9.32
CA ASP A 132 -10.88 3.49 8.82
C ASP A 132 -11.01 4.21 7.46
N GLU A 133 -12.24 4.41 6.96
CA GLU A 133 -12.50 4.94 5.61
C GLU A 133 -12.48 6.47 5.55
N GLU A 134 -12.70 7.14 6.67
CA GLU A 134 -12.79 8.60 6.74
C GLU A 134 -11.41 9.28 6.64
N HIS A 135 -11.31 10.31 5.80
CA HIS A 135 -10.11 11.13 5.67
C HIS A 135 -10.41 12.57 5.23
N PRO A 136 -9.61 13.57 5.65
CA PRO A 136 -9.82 14.98 5.30
C PRO A 136 -9.42 15.34 3.86
N TYR A 137 -8.68 14.46 3.17
CA TYR A 137 -8.03 14.79 1.88
C TYR A 137 -8.91 14.56 0.63
N ALA A 138 -10.22 14.37 0.79
CA ALA A 138 -11.12 14.00 -0.31
C ALA A 138 -11.06 14.93 -1.53
N LYS A 139 -10.94 16.25 -1.30
CA LYS A 139 -10.89 17.26 -2.38
C LYS A 139 -9.60 17.24 -3.20
N ASN A 140 -8.51 16.74 -2.64
CA ASN A 140 -7.20 16.80 -3.28
C ASN A 140 -6.87 15.54 -4.09
N ILE A 141 -7.65 14.48 -3.92
CA ILE A 141 -7.38 13.18 -4.55
C ILE A 141 -7.53 13.29 -6.06
N TYR A 142 -6.49 12.87 -6.77
CA TYR A 142 -6.47 12.81 -8.23
C TYR A 142 -7.02 11.47 -8.74
N LYS A 143 -6.55 10.36 -8.17
CA LYS A 143 -6.93 9.02 -8.64
C LYS A 143 -6.97 8.00 -7.51
N VAL A 144 -7.98 7.14 -7.53
CA VAL A 144 -8.06 5.92 -6.72
C VAL A 144 -7.31 4.81 -7.46
N LEU A 145 -6.41 4.10 -6.78
CA LEU A 145 -5.65 2.99 -7.34
C LEU A 145 -6.14 1.67 -6.75
N ASP A 146 -6.20 0.66 -7.62
CA ASP A 146 -6.48 -0.70 -7.21
C ASP A 146 -5.31 -1.30 -6.43
N GLY A 147 -5.64 -2.08 -5.40
CA GLY A 147 -4.64 -2.81 -4.63
C GLY A 147 -3.99 -3.93 -5.44
N PRO A 148 -2.75 -4.34 -5.10
CA PRO A 148 -2.02 -5.37 -5.83
C PRO A 148 -2.57 -6.79 -5.61
N CYS A 149 -3.37 -7.00 -4.56
CA CYS A 149 -4.02 -8.27 -4.29
C CYS A 149 -5.50 -8.16 -4.63
N GLN A 150 -5.96 -8.93 -5.61
CA GLN A 150 -7.40 -9.11 -5.80
C GLN A 150 -7.89 -10.08 -4.72
N PRO A 151 -8.87 -9.70 -3.88
CA PRO A 151 -9.43 -10.61 -2.90
C PRO A 151 -10.15 -11.75 -3.62
N PHE A 152 -10.02 -12.96 -3.09
CA PHE A 152 -10.77 -14.11 -3.59
C PHE A 152 -12.24 -13.98 -3.19
N LYS A 153 -13.16 -14.40 -4.07
CA LYS A 153 -14.57 -14.54 -3.73
C LYS A 153 -14.72 -15.68 -2.71
N LYS A 154 -15.46 -15.46 -1.63
CA LYS A 154 -15.88 -16.56 -0.74
C LYS A 154 -17.03 -17.30 -1.38
N LEU A 155 -17.32 -18.52 -0.91
CA LEU A 155 -18.45 -19.32 -1.43
C LEU A 155 -19.78 -18.55 -1.39
N GLU A 156 -19.97 -17.74 -0.36
CA GLU A 156 -21.14 -16.87 -0.15
C GLU A 156 -21.29 -15.79 -1.22
N ASP A 157 -20.20 -15.40 -1.89
CA ASP A 157 -20.17 -14.33 -2.89
C ASP A 157 -20.42 -14.84 -4.32
N PHE A 158 -20.49 -16.15 -4.54
CA PHE A 158 -20.75 -16.73 -5.87
C PHE A 158 -22.25 -16.68 -6.18
N THR A 159 -22.58 -16.36 -7.43
CA THR A 159 -23.97 -16.43 -7.89
C THR A 159 -24.40 -17.88 -8.07
N ILE A 160 -25.69 -18.16 -7.97
CA ILE A 160 -26.24 -19.51 -8.19
C ILE A 160 -25.87 -20.01 -9.59
N GLU A 161 -25.90 -19.13 -10.59
CA GLU A 161 -25.47 -19.43 -11.97
C GLU A 161 -24.00 -19.85 -12.05
N GLU A 162 -23.10 -19.14 -11.36
CA GLU A 162 -21.68 -19.51 -11.29
C GLU A 162 -21.54 -20.90 -10.66
N ILE A 163 -22.28 -21.19 -9.59
CA ILE A 163 -22.26 -22.47 -8.88
C ILE A 163 -22.78 -23.61 -9.77
N GLU A 164 -23.91 -23.42 -10.44
CA GLU A 164 -24.53 -24.40 -11.34
C GLU A 164 -23.67 -24.67 -12.58
N SER A 165 -22.90 -23.68 -13.03
CA SER A 165 -21.95 -23.85 -14.13
C SER A 165 -20.77 -24.78 -13.77
N PHE A 166 -20.47 -24.99 -12.48
CA PHE A 166 -19.40 -25.92 -12.09
C PHE A 166 -19.89 -27.37 -12.14
N PRO A 167 -19.19 -28.27 -12.86
CA PRO A 167 -19.60 -29.67 -13.01
C PRO A 167 -19.52 -30.42 -11.67
N ASN A 168 -20.42 -31.38 -11.47
CA ASN A 168 -20.43 -32.19 -10.27
C ASN A 168 -19.45 -33.38 -10.39
N LEU A 169 -18.25 -33.19 -9.84
CA LEU A 169 -17.15 -34.16 -9.93
C LEU A 169 -17.47 -35.51 -9.28
N ARG A 170 -18.47 -35.64 -8.41
CA ARG A 170 -18.77 -36.93 -7.77
C ARG A 170 -19.45 -37.93 -8.71
N ASN A 171 -20.28 -37.45 -9.65
CA ASN A 171 -21.13 -38.30 -10.47
C ASN A 171 -20.65 -38.43 -11.93
N ASP A 172 -19.86 -37.46 -12.41
CA ASP A 172 -19.48 -37.35 -13.83
C ASP A 172 -18.23 -38.16 -14.20
N PHE A 173 -17.40 -38.58 -13.24
CA PHE A 173 -16.28 -39.51 -13.46
C PHE A 173 -16.72 -40.98 -13.39
N LYS A 174 -17.69 -41.40 -14.21
CA LYS A 174 -17.80 -42.82 -14.54
C LYS A 174 -16.62 -43.16 -15.44
N PHE A 175 -15.55 -43.72 -14.86
CA PHE A 175 -14.49 -44.38 -15.61
C PHE A 175 -15.15 -45.37 -16.57
N LYS A 176 -15.11 -45.08 -17.87
CA LYS A 176 -15.39 -46.09 -18.91
C LYS A 176 -14.44 -47.24 -18.66
N GLN A 177 -14.97 -48.37 -18.20
CA GLN A 177 -14.28 -49.66 -18.24
C GLN A 177 -14.14 -50.10 -19.69
#